data_AF-A0A2T4A734-F1
#
_entry.id   AF-A0A2T4A734-F1
#
_cell.length_a   1.000
_cell.length_b   1.000
_cell.length_c   1.000
_cell.angle_alpha   90.00
_cell.angle_beta   90.00
_cell.angle_gamma   90.00
#
_symmetry.space_group_name_H-M   'P 1'
#
loop_
_entity.id
_entity.type
_entity.pdbx_description
1 polymer ?
#
loop_
_entity_poly.entity_id
_entity_poly.type
_entity_poly.pdbx_seq_one_letter_code
_entity_poly.pdbx_strand_id
1 'polypeptide(L)'
;MAPCRPTRASKAKPTDNRSSRAGKEKRSKPKPRKKRTKDKDLYEELRNKALRDYVQLPNGLNLELPEEEDFVGISKLPKKKYYSSIAKARKELNKDKKREPPVSLKASEPQVPDPYDDKPQLSYLKRGRNQEQEEEEQEDQEQEPNEEPERDYEPFRFGRKRARKAPPPPPPPEPVIQKTPATFMGIPREIRMEIYRHLLTTAKPIPVHGGWKQVYWTKDLQISTAILRACKIVHEEASVVLYGANTFLYRLRDANFNGDYIDNLAMDDELIGRDEDESESEYEDDLEQDEDDEDGPVGPDMECSINIERYAHLFRHITIEAEANRYSAITQDSMVAAMNVFRKPDQGGPAEISRSIHTLTVCIMPLWHQQQDESSQSRFTFVDFFLPESPVIQAIKAVDCQVLHVDILTRHASRRSAQVTVKGTGSCRLTINRRHEQAMNYFQGENSGAMGDKAVRRRTVEMAKRSAEAIDTLAKHIEEQCNRRHFDQDTTMDMDVDSPDWLNVDQDDDQDD
;
A
#
# COMPACT_ATOMS: atom_id res chain seq x y z
N MET A 1 -26.72 40.22 32.48
CA MET A 1 -25.28 40.28 32.85
C MET A 1 -24.50 39.67 31.70
N ALA A 2 -23.77 40.49 30.95
CA ALA A 2 -23.03 40.06 29.77
C ALA A 2 -21.57 39.72 30.16
N PRO A 3 -20.97 38.64 29.63
CA PRO A 3 -19.60 38.27 29.99
C PRO A 3 -18.57 39.12 29.23
N CYS A 4 -17.64 39.69 29.99
CA CYS A 4 -16.51 40.49 29.54
C CYS A 4 -15.47 39.63 28.79
N ARG A 5 -14.98 40.15 27.66
CA ARG A 5 -13.83 39.59 26.91
C ARG A 5 -12.52 39.87 27.66
N PRO A 6 -11.59 38.90 27.77
CA PRO A 6 -10.26 39.16 28.29
C PRO A 6 -9.34 39.84 27.27
N THR A 7 -8.55 40.77 27.79
CA THR A 7 -7.61 41.64 27.10
C THR A 7 -6.35 40.91 26.62
N ARG A 8 -5.91 41.29 25.41
CA ARG A 8 -4.74 40.81 24.68
C ARG A 8 -3.44 41.26 25.37
N ALA A 9 -2.58 40.31 25.74
CA ALA A 9 -1.26 40.57 26.32
C ALA A 9 -0.27 41.12 25.27
N SER A 10 0.55 42.08 25.71
CA SER A 10 1.52 42.85 24.94
C SER A 10 2.80 42.08 24.61
N LYS A 11 3.30 42.27 23.38
CA LYS A 11 4.56 41.74 22.85
C LYS A 11 5.78 42.30 23.61
N ALA A 12 6.63 41.40 24.10
CA ALA A 12 7.95 41.73 24.65
C ALA A 12 8.97 42.00 23.53
N LYS A 13 9.88 42.95 23.77
CA LYS A 13 10.98 43.37 22.88
C LYS A 13 12.13 42.36 22.92
N PRO A 14 12.86 42.13 21.81
CA PRO A 14 14.09 41.35 21.83
C PRO A 14 15.27 42.21 22.32
N THR A 15 16.04 41.66 23.25
CA THR A 15 17.29 42.22 23.78
C THR A 15 18.47 41.76 22.95
N ASP A 16 19.20 42.70 22.35
CA ASP A 16 20.47 42.49 21.65
C ASP A 16 21.60 42.18 22.65
N ASN A 17 22.08 40.94 22.67
CA ASN A 17 23.32 40.58 23.35
C ASN A 17 24.49 40.55 22.37
N ARG A 18 25.21 41.67 22.34
CA ARG A 18 26.47 41.89 21.64
C ARG A 18 27.62 41.35 22.51
N SER A 19 28.08 40.13 22.26
CA SER A 19 29.28 39.58 22.89
C SER A 19 30.50 39.62 21.95
N SER A 20 31.65 39.69 22.60
CA SER A 20 32.94 40.15 22.12
C SER A 20 33.65 39.22 21.14
N ARG A 21 34.24 39.91 20.16
CA ARG A 21 35.21 39.49 19.15
C ARG A 21 36.50 38.98 19.81
N ALA A 22 36.79 37.67 19.71
CA ALA A 22 38.11 37.08 19.98
C ALA A 22 38.63 36.38 18.71
N GLY A 23 39.94 36.48 18.51
CA GLY A 23 40.63 36.33 17.23
C GLY A 23 40.46 34.99 16.51
N LYS A 24 40.04 35.06 15.24
CA LYS A 24 40.16 33.96 14.29
C LYS A 24 41.49 34.06 13.55
N GLU A 25 42.38 33.15 13.92
CA GLU A 25 43.61 32.80 13.25
C GLU A 25 43.33 32.44 11.78
N LYS A 26 43.96 33.16 10.85
CA LYS A 26 43.79 32.98 9.40
C LYS A 26 44.53 31.72 8.94
N ARG A 27 43.93 30.54 9.10
CA ARG A 27 44.32 29.35 8.33
C ARG A 27 43.89 29.54 6.87
N SER A 28 44.86 29.75 5.98
CA SER A 28 44.63 29.85 4.55
C SER A 28 44.10 28.52 4.02
N LYS A 29 42.79 28.47 3.72
CA LYS A 29 42.20 27.31 3.05
C LYS A 29 42.78 27.19 1.62
N PRO A 30 43.24 25.99 1.20
CA PRO A 30 43.75 25.78 -0.15
C PRO A 30 42.65 26.02 -1.18
N LYS A 31 43.02 26.67 -2.29
CA LYS A 31 42.09 27.16 -3.32
C LYS A 31 41.26 26.00 -3.94
N PRO A 32 39.92 26.12 -4.08
CA PRO A 32 39.00 25.07 -4.52
C PRO A 32 39.07 24.72 -6.02
N ARG A 33 40.13 25.13 -6.74
CA ARG A 33 40.23 24.93 -8.20
C ARG A 33 40.49 23.48 -8.61
N LYS A 34 41.09 22.64 -7.74
CA LYS A 34 41.43 21.25 -8.07
C LYS A 34 40.27 20.25 -7.94
N LYS A 35 39.25 20.52 -7.09
CA LYS A 35 38.09 19.63 -6.94
C LYS A 35 37.15 19.73 -8.15
N ARG A 36 36.97 20.96 -8.66
CA ARG A 36 36.13 21.25 -9.84
C ARG A 36 36.59 20.59 -11.16
N THR A 37 37.89 20.30 -11.31
CA THR A 37 38.39 19.59 -12.49
C THR A 37 38.08 18.11 -12.42
N LYS A 38 38.26 17.48 -11.25
CA LYS A 38 37.96 16.04 -11.06
C LYS A 38 36.49 15.70 -11.31
N ASP A 39 35.57 16.51 -10.79
CA ASP A 39 34.13 16.27 -10.98
C ASP A 39 33.72 16.42 -12.46
N LYS A 40 34.39 17.31 -13.19
CA LYS A 40 34.15 17.51 -14.62
C LYS A 40 34.66 16.32 -15.44
N ASP A 41 35.84 15.81 -15.10
CA ASP A 41 36.44 14.65 -15.76
C ASP A 41 35.58 13.39 -15.52
N LEU A 42 35.11 13.17 -14.28
CA LEU A 42 34.19 12.08 -13.93
C LEU A 42 32.87 12.14 -14.70
N TYR A 43 32.30 13.34 -14.85
CA TYR A 43 31.06 13.53 -15.61
C TYR A 43 31.26 13.28 -17.11
N GLU A 44 32.40 13.71 -17.68
CA GLU A 44 32.75 13.39 -19.07
C GLU A 44 32.96 11.88 -19.27
N GLU A 45 33.56 11.19 -18.30
CA GLU A 45 33.74 9.74 -18.32
C GLU A 45 32.41 8.97 -18.25
N LEU A 46 31.52 9.29 -17.31
CA LEU A 46 30.18 8.71 -17.22
C LEU A 46 29.35 8.94 -18.49
N ARG A 47 29.44 10.15 -19.05
CA ARG A 47 28.76 10.50 -20.30
C ARG A 47 29.31 9.69 -21.48
N ASN A 48 30.63 9.47 -21.53
CA ASN A 48 31.27 8.64 -22.56
C ASN A 48 30.93 7.16 -22.39
N LYS A 49 30.84 6.67 -21.14
CA LYS A 49 30.43 5.30 -20.82
C LYS A 49 29.00 5.04 -21.30
N ALA A 50 28.05 5.90 -20.92
CA ALA A 50 26.67 5.80 -21.40
C ALA A 50 26.59 5.83 -22.93
N LEU A 51 27.38 6.69 -23.59
CA LEU A 51 27.46 6.72 -25.05
C LEU A 51 27.98 5.41 -25.65
N ARG A 52 28.92 4.72 -25.01
CA ARG A 52 29.40 3.40 -25.45
C ARG A 52 28.33 2.32 -25.28
N ASP A 53 27.60 2.35 -24.17
CA ASP A 53 26.53 1.39 -23.88
C ASP A 53 25.36 1.55 -24.88
N TYR A 54 25.03 2.78 -25.28
CA TYR A 54 24.04 3.04 -26.34
C TYR A 54 24.48 2.58 -27.74
N VAL A 55 25.78 2.50 -28.00
CA VAL A 55 26.32 2.02 -29.29
C VAL A 55 26.30 0.50 -29.38
N GLN A 56 26.41 -0.22 -28.25
CA GLN A 56 26.45 -1.67 -28.18
C GLN A 56 25.26 -2.19 -27.37
N LEU A 57 24.17 -2.53 -28.04
CA LEU A 57 23.08 -3.23 -27.38
C LEU A 57 23.59 -4.60 -26.88
N PRO A 58 23.14 -5.07 -25.70
CA PRO A 58 23.62 -6.31 -25.08
C PRO A 58 23.38 -7.57 -25.93
N ASN A 59 22.48 -7.51 -26.91
CA ASN A 59 22.21 -8.59 -27.87
C ASN A 59 23.15 -8.58 -29.09
N GLY A 60 24.16 -7.69 -29.12
CA GLY A 60 25.07 -7.55 -30.26
C GLY A 60 24.45 -6.91 -31.51
N LEU A 61 23.17 -6.53 -31.45
CA LEU A 61 22.53 -5.79 -32.53
C LEU A 61 22.99 -4.33 -32.49
N ASN A 62 23.21 -3.76 -33.67
CA ASN A 62 23.50 -2.36 -33.77
C ASN A 62 22.19 -1.58 -33.76
N LEU A 63 22.08 -0.57 -32.89
CA LEU A 63 20.98 0.39 -32.97
C LEU A 63 20.99 1.07 -34.34
N GLU A 64 19.86 1.03 -35.05
CA GLU A 64 19.68 1.78 -36.28
C GLU A 64 19.71 3.28 -35.94
N LEU A 65 20.69 3.98 -36.51
CA LEU A 65 20.83 5.42 -36.30
C LEU A 65 20.10 6.15 -37.41
N PRO A 66 19.37 7.22 -37.10
CA PRO A 66 18.69 8.01 -38.12
C PRO A 66 19.67 8.53 -39.19
N GLU A 67 19.24 8.50 -40.43
CA GLU A 67 20.01 8.95 -41.59
C GLU A 67 20.03 10.48 -41.68
N GLU A 68 20.90 11.05 -42.52
CA GLU A 68 20.97 12.51 -42.66
C GLU A 68 19.65 13.12 -43.14
N GLU A 69 18.87 12.35 -43.89
CA GLU A 69 17.54 12.68 -44.40
C GLU A 69 16.51 12.82 -43.27
N ASP A 70 16.62 12.02 -42.21
CA ASP A 70 15.75 12.10 -41.01
C ASP A 70 15.96 13.39 -40.20
N PHE A 71 17.04 14.13 -40.48
CA PHE A 71 17.30 15.44 -39.88
C PHE A 71 16.88 16.61 -40.80
N VAL A 72 16.24 16.32 -41.93
CA VAL A 72 15.73 17.27 -42.91
C VAL A 72 14.23 17.02 -43.10
N GLY A 73 13.46 18.06 -43.42
CA GLY A 73 12.00 17.92 -43.58
C GLY A 73 11.18 18.10 -42.30
N ILE A 74 9.91 17.75 -42.39
CA ILE A 74 8.86 18.08 -41.39
C ILE A 74 8.95 17.16 -40.16
N SER A 75 9.45 15.93 -40.34
CA SER A 75 9.68 14.91 -39.31
C SER A 75 11.11 14.95 -38.73
N LYS A 76 11.73 16.14 -38.69
CA LYS A 76 13.12 16.28 -38.25
C LYS A 76 13.31 15.81 -36.80
N LEU A 77 14.16 14.81 -36.61
CA LEU A 77 14.51 14.36 -35.28
C LEU A 77 15.28 15.44 -34.50
N PRO A 78 14.91 15.71 -33.24
CA PRO A 78 15.63 16.67 -32.41
C PRO A 78 17.05 16.16 -32.10
N LYS A 79 17.98 17.07 -31.82
CA LYS A 79 19.35 16.77 -31.36
C LYS A 79 20.25 16.04 -32.40
N LYS A 80 20.31 16.50 -33.67
CA LYS A 80 21.28 16.01 -34.69
C LYS A 80 22.71 15.77 -34.14
N LYS A 81 23.23 16.71 -33.33
CA LYS A 81 24.57 16.59 -32.71
C LYS A 81 24.75 15.33 -31.86
N TYR A 82 23.70 14.87 -31.18
CA TYR A 82 23.73 13.67 -30.34
C TYR A 82 23.87 12.42 -31.21
N TYR A 83 23.01 12.23 -32.21
CA TYR A 83 23.10 11.08 -33.13
C TYR A 83 24.39 11.09 -33.97
N SER A 84 24.86 12.26 -34.40
CA SER A 84 26.17 12.37 -35.05
C SER A 84 27.32 11.96 -34.14
N SER A 85 27.22 12.22 -32.82
CA SER A 85 28.24 11.78 -31.86
C SER A 85 28.23 10.26 -31.65
N ILE A 86 27.04 9.63 -31.62
CA ILE A 86 26.89 8.17 -31.56
C ILE A 86 27.46 7.53 -32.84
N ALA A 87 27.13 8.07 -34.01
CA ALA A 87 27.65 7.59 -35.29
C ALA A 87 29.19 7.70 -35.38
N LYS A 88 29.78 8.77 -34.84
CA LYS A 88 31.23 8.94 -34.77
C LYS A 88 31.89 7.94 -33.81
N ALA A 89 31.33 7.77 -32.61
CA ALA A 89 31.80 6.78 -31.64
C ALA A 89 31.76 5.36 -32.20
N ARG A 90 30.70 5.02 -32.97
CA ARG A 90 30.59 3.73 -33.67
C ARG A 90 31.66 3.54 -34.74
N LYS A 91 31.96 4.58 -35.53
CA LYS A 91 33.06 4.56 -36.51
C LYS A 91 34.43 4.39 -35.84
N GLU A 92 34.64 4.95 -34.66
CA GLU A 92 35.88 4.77 -33.88
C GLU A 92 35.98 3.34 -33.34
N LEU A 93 34.91 2.80 -32.76
CA LEU A 93 34.87 1.44 -32.22
C LEU A 93 35.06 0.36 -33.31
N ASN A 94 34.56 0.60 -34.52
CA ASN A 94 34.75 -0.29 -35.66
C ASN A 94 36.16 -0.20 -36.28
N LYS A 95 36.91 0.90 -36.08
CA LYS A 95 38.32 0.99 -36.52
C LYS A 95 39.21 0.09 -35.67
N ASP A 96 38.88 -0.06 -34.39
CA ASP A 96 39.64 -0.89 -33.46
C ASP A 96 39.31 -2.39 -33.59
N LYS A 97 38.15 -2.74 -34.15
CA LYS A 97 37.73 -4.13 -34.39
C LYS A 97 38.17 -4.64 -35.77
N LYS A 98 39.46 -4.97 -35.89
CA LYS A 98 39.95 -6.09 -36.73
C LYS A 98 39.84 -7.45 -36.02
N ARG A 99 39.12 -7.51 -34.90
CA ARG A 99 38.83 -8.77 -34.20
C ARG A 99 37.57 -9.38 -34.79
N GLU A 100 37.72 -10.56 -35.35
CA GLU A 100 36.63 -11.42 -35.78
C GLU A 100 35.62 -11.54 -34.63
N PRO A 101 34.31 -11.42 -34.92
CA PRO A 101 33.29 -11.61 -33.89
C PRO A 101 33.45 -13.01 -33.28
N PRO A 102 33.35 -13.16 -31.95
CA PRO A 102 33.39 -14.46 -31.32
C PRO A 102 32.27 -15.32 -31.92
N VAL A 103 32.67 -16.39 -32.60
CA VAL A 103 31.75 -17.43 -33.08
C VAL A 103 31.08 -18.01 -31.84
N SER A 104 29.75 -18.04 -31.84
CA SER A 104 28.84 -18.60 -30.81
C SER A 104 28.37 -17.66 -29.67
N LEU A 105 27.53 -16.69 -30.02
CA LEU A 105 26.44 -16.22 -29.14
C LEU A 105 25.07 -16.39 -29.83
N LYS A 106 24.90 -17.49 -30.58
CA LYS A 106 23.55 -17.97 -30.87
C LYS A 106 23.06 -18.64 -29.59
N ALA A 107 21.98 -18.13 -29.02
CA ALA A 107 21.22 -18.89 -28.04
C ALA A 107 20.93 -20.28 -28.64
N SER A 108 21.11 -21.33 -27.84
CA SER A 108 20.75 -22.69 -28.23
C SER A 108 19.35 -22.69 -28.84
N GLU A 109 19.14 -23.42 -29.94
CA GLU A 109 17.79 -23.59 -30.48
C GLU A 109 16.86 -24.02 -29.35
N PRO A 110 15.69 -23.35 -29.18
CA PRO A 110 14.74 -23.73 -28.15
C PRO A 110 14.36 -25.19 -28.38
N GLN A 111 14.61 -26.03 -27.37
CA GLN A 111 14.13 -27.41 -27.38
C GLN A 111 12.60 -27.37 -27.28
N VAL A 112 11.93 -27.43 -28.43
CA VAL A 112 10.48 -27.63 -28.49
C VAL A 112 10.24 -29.12 -28.18
N PRO A 113 9.56 -29.47 -27.08
CA PRO A 113 9.22 -30.86 -26.79
C PRO A 113 8.36 -31.43 -27.92
N ASP A 114 8.69 -32.63 -28.37
CA ASP A 114 7.90 -33.35 -29.36
C ASP A 114 6.48 -33.57 -28.81
N PRO A 115 5.41 -33.15 -29.50
CA PRO A 115 4.03 -33.25 -29.02
C PRO A 115 3.53 -34.70 -28.79
N TYR A 116 4.36 -35.73 -29.04
CA TYR A 116 4.03 -37.13 -28.83
C TYR A 116 4.92 -37.86 -27.79
N ASP A 117 5.79 -37.15 -27.05
CA ASP A 117 6.62 -37.77 -25.99
C ASP A 117 5.99 -37.62 -24.59
N ASP A 118 5.01 -38.48 -24.28
CA ASP A 118 4.25 -38.52 -23.00
C ASP A 118 5.07 -39.07 -21.80
N LYS A 119 6.39 -38.94 -21.81
CA LYS A 119 7.22 -39.40 -20.68
C LYS A 119 7.30 -38.33 -19.58
N PRO A 120 7.04 -38.66 -18.31
CA PRO A 120 7.10 -37.69 -17.22
C PRO A 120 8.54 -37.18 -17.02
N GLN A 121 8.82 -35.94 -17.42
CA GLN A 121 10.11 -35.29 -17.22
C GLN A 121 10.30 -34.85 -15.76
N LEU A 122 10.89 -35.73 -14.95
CA LEU A 122 11.41 -35.43 -13.61
C LEU A 122 12.88 -35.00 -13.70
N SER A 123 13.20 -33.74 -14.03
CA SER A 123 14.61 -33.28 -13.93
C SER A 123 14.93 -31.78 -13.84
N TYR A 124 13.98 -30.83 -13.85
CA TYR A 124 14.36 -29.40 -13.90
C TYR A 124 14.71 -28.70 -12.56
N LEU A 125 14.73 -29.39 -11.41
CA LEU A 125 14.97 -28.75 -10.10
C LEU A 125 16.37 -28.95 -9.49
N LYS A 126 17.37 -29.43 -10.23
CA LYS A 126 18.74 -29.60 -9.71
C LYS A 126 19.79 -28.90 -10.57
N ARG A 127 19.84 -27.57 -10.54
CA ARG A 127 21.01 -26.83 -11.04
C ARG A 127 21.18 -25.50 -10.31
N GLY A 128 22.10 -25.47 -9.35
CA GLY A 128 22.44 -24.24 -8.62
C GLY A 128 23.11 -24.48 -7.26
N ARG A 129 24.14 -25.32 -7.20
CA ARG A 129 25.05 -25.40 -6.06
C ARG A 129 26.41 -25.83 -6.60
N ASN A 130 27.47 -25.11 -6.26
CA ASN A 130 28.88 -25.30 -6.64
C ASN A 130 29.41 -24.35 -7.72
N GLN A 131 29.55 -23.07 -7.37
CA GLN A 131 30.64 -22.22 -7.83
C GLN A 131 30.60 -20.94 -6.99
N GLU A 132 31.37 -20.90 -5.90
CA GLU A 132 31.77 -19.69 -5.16
C GLU A 132 32.66 -20.14 -3.99
N GLN A 133 33.88 -20.54 -4.34
CA GLN A 133 35.01 -20.66 -3.46
C GLN A 133 36.22 -20.34 -4.34
N GLU A 134 37.08 -19.42 -3.88
CA GLU A 134 38.15 -18.73 -4.63
C GLU A 134 37.73 -17.40 -5.29
N GLU A 135 37.53 -16.37 -4.46
CA GLU A 135 37.94 -14.99 -4.75
C GLU A 135 37.91 -14.19 -3.44
N GLU A 136 38.70 -14.63 -2.46
CA GLU A 136 39.13 -13.84 -1.31
C GLU A 136 40.57 -13.41 -1.59
N GLU A 137 40.80 -12.10 -1.75
CA GLU A 137 42.02 -11.33 -1.46
C GLU A 137 42.15 -10.16 -2.45
N GLN A 138 41.66 -8.98 -2.03
CA GLN A 138 42.22 -7.64 -2.26
C GLN A 138 41.11 -6.58 -2.30
N GLU A 139 41.00 -5.78 -1.24
CA GLU A 139 41.24 -4.32 -1.28
C GLU A 139 40.63 -3.64 -0.04
N ASP A 140 41.51 -3.35 0.93
CA ASP A 140 41.33 -2.28 1.90
C ASP A 140 41.49 -0.93 1.19
N GLN A 141 40.49 -0.06 1.23
CA GLN A 141 40.70 1.38 1.22
C GLN A 141 39.48 2.18 1.72
N GLU A 142 39.78 3.02 2.71
CA GLU A 142 38.91 3.91 3.47
C GLU A 142 38.10 4.90 2.60
N GLN A 143 36.82 5.11 2.91
CA GLN A 143 36.09 6.31 2.48
C GLN A 143 35.24 6.91 3.61
N GLU A 144 35.52 8.18 3.90
CA GLU A 144 34.79 9.09 4.79
C GLU A 144 33.39 9.48 4.24
N PRO A 145 32.43 9.83 5.11
CA PRO A 145 31.06 10.15 4.73
C PRO A 145 30.93 11.60 4.25
N ASN A 146 30.13 11.81 3.20
CA ASN A 146 29.94 13.11 2.57
C ASN A 146 28.45 13.50 2.69
N GLU A 147 28.18 14.50 3.52
CA GLU A 147 26.86 15.14 3.70
C GLU A 147 26.41 15.87 2.42
N GLU A 148 25.16 15.64 1.99
CA GLU A 148 24.52 16.39 0.92
C GLU A 148 23.76 17.61 1.49
N PRO A 149 23.98 18.83 0.96
CA PRO A 149 23.05 19.92 1.12
C PRO A 149 22.28 20.21 -0.17
N GLU A 150 20.95 20.25 -0.03
CA GLU A 150 19.97 20.79 -0.98
C GLU A 150 20.40 22.14 -1.57
N ARG A 151 20.23 22.30 -2.89
CA ARG A 151 20.18 23.63 -3.54
C ARG A 151 19.23 23.65 -4.73
N ASP A 152 18.18 24.46 -4.56
CA ASP A 152 17.47 25.16 -5.62
C ASP A 152 18.40 26.12 -6.35
N TYR A 153 18.47 26.06 -7.68
CA TYR A 153 18.90 27.22 -8.50
C TYR A 153 18.51 27.06 -9.98
N GLU A 154 17.60 27.90 -10.47
CA GLU A 154 17.32 28.06 -11.90
C GLU A 154 18.43 28.86 -12.63
N PRO A 155 18.79 28.52 -13.89
CA PRO A 155 19.79 29.27 -14.63
C PRO A 155 19.21 30.38 -15.52
N PHE A 156 19.79 31.56 -15.34
CA PHE A 156 19.73 32.75 -16.19
C PHE A 156 19.88 32.47 -17.70
N ARG A 157 18.96 33.04 -18.48
CA ARG A 157 18.97 33.04 -19.96
C ARG A 157 19.92 34.10 -20.50
N PHE A 158 20.92 33.70 -21.29
CA PHE A 158 21.72 34.61 -22.11
C PHE A 158 21.01 34.92 -23.44
N GLY A 159 20.67 36.20 -23.65
CA GLY A 159 20.15 36.72 -24.92
C GLY A 159 21.21 36.67 -26.02
N ARG A 160 20.94 35.89 -27.09
CA ARG A 160 21.73 35.91 -28.32
C ARG A 160 21.07 36.80 -29.37
N LYS A 161 21.92 37.65 -29.95
CA LYS A 161 21.60 38.68 -30.94
C LYS A 161 21.04 38.06 -32.23
N ARG A 162 20.00 38.71 -32.75
CA ARG A 162 19.23 38.35 -33.94
C ARG A 162 20.09 38.51 -35.20
N ALA A 163 20.38 37.40 -35.87
CA ALA A 163 20.78 37.40 -37.27
C ALA A 163 19.51 37.49 -38.15
N ARG A 164 19.49 38.45 -39.08
CA ARG A 164 18.41 38.64 -40.05
C ARG A 164 18.34 37.41 -40.97
N LYS A 165 17.24 36.65 -40.88
CA LYS A 165 16.93 35.50 -41.74
C LYS A 165 16.07 35.94 -42.92
N ALA A 166 16.31 35.29 -44.06
CA ALA A 166 15.58 35.38 -45.31
C ALA A 166 14.07 35.10 -45.15
N PRO A 167 13.22 35.46 -46.14
CA PRO A 167 11.77 35.28 -46.08
C PRO A 167 11.41 33.81 -45.82
N PRO A 168 10.45 33.53 -44.93
CA PRO A 168 10.07 32.16 -44.59
C PRO A 168 9.42 31.47 -45.80
N PRO A 169 9.80 30.23 -46.13
CA PRO A 169 9.08 29.42 -47.10
C PRO A 169 7.64 29.18 -46.62
N PRO A 170 6.68 29.00 -47.54
CA PRO A 170 5.27 28.78 -47.20
C PRO A 170 5.14 27.60 -46.22
N PRO A 171 4.29 27.73 -45.18
CA PRO A 171 4.14 26.70 -44.17
C PRO A 171 3.69 25.39 -44.86
N PRO A 172 4.37 24.26 -44.61
CA PRO A 172 3.90 22.97 -45.10
C PRO A 172 2.49 22.72 -44.55
N PRO A 173 1.59 22.10 -45.33
CA PRO A 173 0.23 21.81 -44.91
C PRO A 173 0.29 21.09 -43.55
N GLU A 174 -0.36 21.68 -42.55
CA GLU A 174 -0.40 21.11 -41.21
C GLU A 174 -0.90 19.66 -41.34
N PRO A 175 -0.14 18.66 -40.87
CA PRO A 175 -0.62 17.30 -40.89
C PRO A 175 -1.91 17.30 -40.10
N VAL A 176 -3.01 16.97 -40.78
CA VAL A 176 -4.30 16.75 -40.15
C VAL A 176 -4.11 15.53 -39.26
N ILE A 177 -3.68 15.78 -38.02
CA ILE A 177 -3.66 14.78 -36.96
C ILE A 177 -5.11 14.34 -36.87
N GLN A 178 -5.41 13.18 -37.46
CA GLN A 178 -6.68 12.50 -37.25
C GLN A 178 -6.70 12.21 -35.76
N LYS A 179 -7.38 13.09 -35.01
CA LYS A 179 -7.60 12.94 -33.59
C LYS A 179 -8.48 11.70 -33.47
N THR A 180 -7.84 10.55 -33.30
CA THR A 180 -8.54 9.37 -32.82
C THR A 180 -9.36 9.81 -31.61
N PRO A 181 -10.65 9.44 -31.54
CA PRO A 181 -11.48 9.83 -30.41
C PRO A 181 -10.74 9.39 -29.15
N ALA A 182 -10.67 10.29 -28.17
CA ALA A 182 -9.94 10.04 -26.94
C ALA A 182 -10.51 8.79 -26.27
N THR A 183 -9.82 7.66 -26.41
CA THR A 183 -10.20 6.43 -25.73
C THR A 183 -9.79 6.54 -24.28
N PHE A 184 -10.51 5.88 -23.37
CA PHE A 184 -10.14 5.83 -21.96
C PHE A 184 -8.71 5.29 -21.75
N MET A 185 -8.26 4.37 -22.63
CA MET A 185 -6.88 3.85 -22.63
C MET A 185 -5.83 4.83 -23.17
N GLY A 186 -6.23 5.86 -23.91
CA GLY A 186 -5.36 6.95 -24.32
C GLY A 186 -5.04 7.95 -23.20
N ILE A 187 -5.75 7.89 -22.08
CA ILE A 187 -5.53 8.73 -20.90
C ILE A 187 -4.33 8.18 -20.10
N PRO A 188 -3.41 9.01 -19.57
CA PRO A 188 -2.33 8.54 -18.68
C PRO A 188 -2.85 7.76 -17.48
N ARG A 189 -2.06 6.76 -17.05
CA ARG A 189 -2.45 5.84 -15.97
C ARG A 189 -2.81 6.58 -14.69
N GLU A 190 -2.10 7.64 -14.35
CA GLU A 190 -2.30 8.43 -13.14
C GLU A 190 -3.71 9.02 -13.09
N ILE A 191 -4.19 9.53 -14.23
CA ILE A 191 -5.54 10.09 -14.36
C ILE A 191 -6.58 8.98 -14.33
N ARG A 192 -6.32 7.81 -14.93
CA ARG A 192 -7.21 6.65 -14.80
C ARG A 192 -7.36 6.20 -13.35
N MET A 193 -6.25 6.15 -12.59
CA MET A 193 -6.26 5.82 -11.17
C MET A 193 -7.09 6.82 -10.35
N GLU A 194 -7.02 8.11 -10.68
CA GLU A 194 -7.86 9.12 -10.03
C GLU A 194 -9.35 8.93 -10.34
N ILE A 195 -9.67 8.62 -11.61
CA ILE A 195 -11.04 8.26 -12.01
C ILE A 195 -11.52 7.03 -11.23
N TYR A 196 -10.69 5.99 -11.09
CA TYR A 196 -11.05 4.81 -10.29
C TYR A 196 -11.28 5.16 -8.81
N ARG A 197 -10.49 6.05 -8.20
CA ARG A 197 -10.70 6.48 -6.80
C ARG A 197 -12.05 7.14 -6.63
N HIS A 198 -12.43 8.03 -7.54
CA HIS A 198 -13.74 8.67 -7.49
C HIS A 198 -14.91 7.68 -7.65
N LEU A 199 -14.73 6.61 -8.42
CA LEU A 199 -15.79 5.64 -8.70
C LEU A 199 -15.87 4.49 -7.67
N LEU A 200 -14.73 4.07 -7.14
CA LEU A 200 -14.61 2.84 -6.36
C LEU A 200 -14.29 3.06 -4.89
N THR A 201 -14.02 4.29 -4.45
CA THR A 201 -13.78 4.59 -3.04
C THR A 201 -15.04 5.12 -2.37
N THR A 202 -15.42 4.51 -1.26
CA THR A 202 -16.49 4.96 -0.38
C THR A 202 -15.92 5.48 0.93
N ALA A 203 -16.60 6.47 1.52
CA ALA A 203 -16.25 6.98 2.83
C ALA A 203 -16.73 6.05 3.97
N LYS A 204 -17.73 5.20 3.72
CA LYS A 204 -18.26 4.26 4.71
C LYS A 204 -17.51 2.93 4.59
N PRO A 205 -17.15 2.26 5.70
CA PRO A 205 -16.55 0.93 5.64
C PRO A 205 -17.46 -0.06 4.90
N ILE A 206 -16.87 -0.93 4.07
CA ILE A 206 -17.58 -1.96 3.31
C ILE A 206 -17.80 -3.17 4.21
N PRO A 207 -19.05 -3.46 4.63
CA PRO A 207 -19.33 -4.59 5.52
C PRO A 207 -19.15 -5.92 4.79
N VAL A 208 -18.40 -6.85 5.39
CA VAL A 208 -18.11 -8.19 4.87
C VAL A 208 -18.38 -9.27 5.91
N HIS A 209 -18.67 -10.48 5.44
CA HIS A 209 -18.88 -11.68 6.24
C HIS A 209 -18.30 -12.93 5.56
N GLY A 210 -18.55 -14.11 6.14
CA GLY A 210 -18.17 -15.40 5.56
C GLY A 210 -16.65 -15.53 5.35
N GLY A 211 -15.85 -15.14 6.35
CA GLY A 211 -14.39 -15.15 6.23
C GLY A 211 -13.85 -14.18 5.15
N TRP A 212 -14.47 -13.00 5.03
CA TRP A 212 -14.17 -11.94 4.05
C TRP A 212 -14.60 -12.24 2.62
N LYS A 213 -15.25 -13.39 2.37
CA LYS A 213 -15.65 -13.81 1.01
C LYS A 213 -16.94 -13.17 0.54
N GLN A 214 -17.79 -12.66 1.42
CA GLN A 214 -19.09 -12.10 1.03
C GLN A 214 -19.21 -10.64 1.49
N VAL A 215 -19.83 -9.80 0.67
CA VAL A 215 -20.13 -8.41 0.98
C VAL A 215 -21.60 -8.30 1.35
N TYR A 216 -21.89 -7.67 2.49
CA TYR A 216 -23.28 -7.35 2.83
C TYR A 216 -23.85 -6.35 1.83
N TRP A 217 -24.95 -6.72 1.17
CA TRP A 217 -25.63 -5.80 0.28
C TRP A 217 -26.22 -4.65 1.07
N THR A 218 -25.74 -3.43 0.78
CA THR A 218 -26.23 -2.21 1.41
C THR A 218 -26.57 -1.22 0.30
N LYS A 219 -27.81 -0.74 0.30
CA LYS A 219 -28.30 0.29 -0.65
C LYS A 219 -27.41 1.55 -0.64
N ASP A 220 -26.74 1.77 0.50
CA ASP A 220 -25.87 2.92 0.78
C ASP A 220 -24.46 2.84 0.17
N LEU A 221 -23.99 1.66 -0.26
CA LEU A 221 -22.58 1.54 -0.68
C LEU A 221 -22.32 2.37 -1.94
N GLN A 222 -23.30 2.45 -2.86
CA GLN A 222 -23.24 3.20 -4.13
C GLN A 222 -21.97 2.95 -4.98
N ILE A 223 -21.24 1.85 -4.74
CA ILE A 223 -20.06 1.49 -5.54
C ILE A 223 -20.51 0.65 -6.72
N SER A 224 -20.35 1.19 -7.93
CA SER A 224 -20.57 0.41 -9.15
C SER A 224 -19.31 -0.37 -9.51
N THR A 225 -19.35 -1.70 -9.32
CA THR A 225 -18.25 -2.61 -9.70
C THR A 225 -18.28 -2.98 -11.18
N ALA A 226 -19.23 -2.47 -11.97
CA ALA A 226 -19.38 -2.77 -13.40
C ALA A 226 -18.12 -2.41 -14.22
N ILE A 227 -17.39 -1.36 -13.82
CA ILE A 227 -16.14 -0.96 -14.46
C ILE A 227 -15.06 -2.05 -14.41
N LEU A 228 -15.06 -2.89 -13.37
CA LEU A 228 -14.12 -4.00 -13.23
C LEU A 228 -14.34 -5.10 -14.27
N ARG A 229 -15.50 -5.10 -14.96
CA ARG A 229 -15.85 -6.05 -16.02
C ARG A 229 -15.53 -5.53 -17.42
N ALA A 230 -15.07 -4.27 -17.56
CA ALA A 230 -14.88 -3.64 -18.88
C ALA A 230 -13.73 -4.28 -19.68
N CYS A 231 -12.53 -4.40 -19.09
CA CYS A 231 -11.41 -5.13 -19.68
C CYS A 231 -10.36 -5.50 -18.63
N LYS A 232 -9.41 -6.38 -18.99
CA LYS A 232 -8.36 -6.87 -18.08
C LYS A 232 -7.47 -5.76 -17.49
N ILE A 233 -7.07 -4.78 -18.30
CA ILE A 233 -6.22 -3.67 -17.84
C ILE A 233 -6.96 -2.82 -16.80
N VAL A 234 -8.23 -2.48 -17.07
CA VAL A 234 -9.08 -1.76 -16.11
C VAL A 234 -9.22 -2.57 -14.83
N HIS A 235 -9.52 -3.85 -14.95
CA HIS A 235 -9.68 -4.75 -13.80
C HIS A 235 -8.44 -4.75 -12.90
N GLU A 236 -7.25 -4.91 -13.47
CA GLU A 236 -5.98 -4.91 -12.71
C GLU A 236 -5.73 -3.58 -12.01
N GLU A 237 -5.86 -2.45 -12.71
CA GLU A 237 -5.62 -1.13 -12.12
C GLU A 237 -6.66 -0.76 -11.06
N ALA A 238 -7.94 -0.98 -11.38
CA ALA A 238 -9.06 -0.58 -10.54
C ALA A 238 -9.25 -1.48 -9.32
N SER A 239 -8.88 -2.78 -9.38
CA SER A 239 -8.91 -3.66 -8.22
C SER A 239 -7.95 -3.18 -7.13
N VAL A 240 -6.76 -2.67 -7.50
CA VAL A 240 -5.82 -2.09 -6.52
C VAL A 240 -6.47 -0.91 -5.80
N VAL A 241 -7.26 -0.10 -6.49
CA VAL A 241 -7.98 1.03 -5.88
C VAL A 241 -9.11 0.53 -4.98
N LEU A 242 -9.95 -0.40 -5.47
CA LEU A 242 -11.07 -0.93 -4.71
C LEU A 242 -10.61 -1.54 -3.37
N TYR A 243 -9.62 -2.44 -3.40
CA TYR A 243 -9.19 -3.12 -2.17
C TYR A 243 -8.17 -2.29 -1.35
N GLY A 244 -7.39 -1.44 -2.02
CA GLY A 244 -6.32 -0.69 -1.37
C GLY A 244 -6.72 0.65 -0.75
N ALA A 245 -7.76 1.31 -1.26
CA ALA A 245 -8.21 2.60 -0.74
C ALA A 245 -9.41 2.50 0.21
N ASN A 246 -10.23 1.45 0.09
CA ASN A 246 -11.39 1.27 0.95
C ASN A 246 -11.05 0.57 2.26
N THR A 247 -11.90 0.81 3.26
CA THR A 247 -11.87 0.07 4.53
C THR A 247 -12.91 -1.03 4.51
N PHE A 248 -12.52 -2.27 4.80
CA PHE A 248 -13.43 -3.41 4.89
C PHE A 248 -13.73 -3.74 6.35
N LEU A 249 -15.00 -3.88 6.69
CA LEU A 249 -15.49 -4.10 8.06
C LEU A 249 -16.02 -5.52 8.21
N TYR A 250 -15.32 -6.35 8.97
CA TYR A 250 -15.77 -7.70 9.34
C TYR A 250 -16.45 -7.66 10.70
N ARG A 251 -17.75 -7.95 10.73
CA ARG A 251 -18.52 -8.03 11.98
C ARG A 251 -18.54 -9.46 12.50
N LEU A 252 -18.25 -9.65 13.78
CA LEU A 252 -18.22 -10.98 14.42
C LEU A 252 -19.62 -11.57 14.69
N ARG A 253 -20.62 -11.23 13.89
CA ARG A 253 -21.99 -11.78 13.99
C ARG A 253 -22.08 -13.20 13.44
N ASP A 254 -21.24 -13.53 12.46
CA ASP A 254 -21.40 -14.68 11.56
C ASP A 254 -20.46 -15.85 11.88
N ALA A 255 -20.13 -16.03 13.17
CA ALA A 255 -19.26 -17.10 13.68
C ALA A 255 -19.63 -18.52 13.22
N ASN A 256 -20.84 -18.71 12.68
CA ASN A 256 -21.39 -20.00 12.30
C ASN A 256 -21.30 -20.32 10.80
N PHE A 257 -20.61 -19.53 9.98
CA PHE A 257 -20.33 -19.90 8.59
C PHE A 257 -19.19 -20.94 8.51
N ASN A 258 -19.28 -22.03 9.28
CA ASN A 258 -18.59 -23.26 8.91
C ASN A 258 -19.24 -23.73 7.61
N GLY A 259 -18.54 -23.51 6.50
CA GLY A 259 -19.01 -23.61 5.12
C GLY A 259 -19.46 -24.99 4.65
N ASP A 260 -19.91 -25.88 5.53
CA ASP A 260 -20.47 -27.17 5.17
C ASP A 260 -21.99 -27.14 4.96
N TYR A 261 -22.68 -26.07 5.40
CA TYR A 261 -24.15 -26.05 5.39
C TYR A 261 -24.82 -25.33 4.22
N ILE A 262 -24.10 -24.47 3.48
CA ILE A 262 -24.73 -23.68 2.39
C ILE A 262 -24.52 -24.31 1.01
N ASP A 263 -23.48 -25.10 0.79
CA ASP A 263 -23.29 -25.81 -0.49
C ASP A 263 -24.36 -26.90 -0.74
N ASN A 264 -25.14 -27.27 0.29
CA ASN A 264 -26.24 -28.23 0.19
C ASN A 264 -27.63 -27.60 -0.02
N LEU A 265 -27.77 -26.26 -0.06
CA LEU A 265 -29.06 -25.61 -0.35
C LEU A 265 -29.21 -25.16 -1.81
N ALA A 266 -28.13 -25.21 -2.60
CA ALA A 266 -28.13 -24.83 -4.02
C ALA A 266 -28.14 -26.04 -4.98
N MET A 267 -28.28 -27.27 -4.48
CA MET A 267 -28.20 -28.49 -5.29
C MET A 267 -29.41 -29.44 -5.19
N ASP A 268 -30.46 -29.09 -4.45
CA ASP A 268 -31.72 -29.86 -4.38
C ASP A 268 -32.81 -29.31 -5.32
N ASP A 269 -32.39 -28.77 -6.48
CA ASP A 269 -33.26 -28.52 -7.65
C ASP A 269 -33.13 -29.68 -8.67
N GLU A 270 -32.80 -30.89 -8.19
CA GLU A 270 -33.08 -32.11 -8.92
C GLU A 270 -34.59 -32.37 -8.88
N LEU A 271 -35.26 -31.87 -9.92
CA LEU A 271 -36.07 -32.74 -10.76
C LEU A 271 -37.21 -33.50 -10.03
N ILE A 272 -38.03 -32.81 -9.23
CA ILE A 272 -39.37 -33.35 -8.96
C ILE A 272 -40.20 -33.15 -10.23
N GLY A 273 -40.52 -34.28 -10.83
CA GLY A 273 -41.28 -34.46 -12.05
C GLY A 273 -42.43 -33.45 -12.19
N ARG A 274 -42.31 -32.70 -13.27
CA ARG A 274 -43.41 -32.10 -14.01
C ARG A 274 -44.35 -33.23 -14.47
N ASP A 275 -45.25 -33.64 -13.59
CA ASP A 275 -46.48 -34.29 -14.02
C ASP A 275 -47.44 -33.17 -14.42
N GLU A 276 -47.68 -33.14 -15.73
CA GLU A 276 -48.71 -32.36 -16.40
C GLU A 276 -50.08 -32.74 -15.81
N ASP A 277 -50.62 -31.91 -14.93
CA ASP A 277 -52.07 -31.86 -14.72
C ASP A 277 -52.60 -30.53 -15.23
N GLU A 278 -53.25 -30.64 -16.39
CA GLU A 278 -54.12 -29.65 -17.00
C GLU A 278 -55.18 -29.21 -15.96
N SER A 279 -54.98 -28.03 -15.37
CA SER A 279 -56.05 -27.36 -14.62
C SER A 279 -56.52 -26.14 -15.40
N GLU A 280 -57.42 -26.40 -16.34
CA GLU A 280 -58.34 -25.41 -16.89
C GLU A 280 -59.21 -24.89 -15.74
N SER A 281 -58.87 -23.72 -15.19
CA SER A 281 -59.81 -22.95 -14.37
C SER A 281 -60.07 -21.62 -15.05
N GLU A 282 -61.15 -21.64 -15.82
CA GLU A 282 -61.86 -20.51 -16.39
C GLU A 282 -62.61 -19.81 -15.25
N TYR A 283 -62.00 -18.79 -14.66
CA TYR A 283 -62.71 -17.79 -13.85
C TYR A 283 -62.29 -16.40 -14.31
N GLU A 284 -63.14 -15.84 -15.18
CA GLU A 284 -63.32 -14.39 -15.23
C GLU A 284 -63.84 -13.94 -13.86
N ASP A 285 -63.04 -13.20 -13.11
CA ASP A 285 -63.58 -12.36 -12.06
C ASP A 285 -62.79 -11.04 -12.01
N ASP A 286 -63.54 -9.97 -12.26
CA ASP A 286 -63.13 -8.58 -12.31
C ASP A 286 -62.62 -8.13 -10.93
N LEU A 287 -61.33 -8.30 -10.67
CA LEU A 287 -60.66 -7.57 -9.61
C LEU A 287 -59.73 -6.54 -10.23
N GLU A 288 -60.22 -5.30 -10.28
CA GLU A 288 -59.42 -4.08 -10.14
C GLU A 288 -58.57 -4.24 -8.87
N GLN A 289 -57.49 -5.01 -8.97
CA GLN A 289 -56.54 -5.24 -7.91
C GLN A 289 -55.46 -4.18 -8.06
N ASP A 290 -55.43 -3.31 -7.06
CA ASP A 290 -54.55 -2.16 -6.93
C ASP A 290 -53.13 -2.49 -7.41
N GLU A 291 -52.51 -1.51 -8.08
CA GLU A 291 -51.10 -1.51 -8.53
C GLU A 291 -50.12 -1.53 -7.33
N ASP A 292 -50.29 -2.45 -6.39
CA ASP A 292 -49.37 -2.72 -5.30
C ASP A 292 -48.25 -3.60 -5.86
N ASP A 293 -47.24 -2.93 -6.41
CA ASP A 293 -45.84 -3.34 -6.59
C ASP A 293 -45.62 -4.85 -6.39
N GLU A 294 -45.91 -5.62 -7.44
CA GLU A 294 -45.54 -7.01 -7.59
C GLU A 294 -44.00 -7.07 -7.61
N ASP A 295 -43.41 -7.15 -6.42
CA ASP A 295 -42.03 -7.54 -6.15
C ASP A 295 -41.86 -8.98 -6.68
N GLY A 296 -41.76 -9.10 -8.00
CA GLY A 296 -41.47 -10.35 -8.68
C GLY A 296 -40.25 -11.00 -8.03
N PRO A 297 -40.19 -12.35 -8.01
CA PRO A 297 -39.17 -13.09 -7.28
C PRO A 297 -37.81 -12.52 -7.63
N VAL A 298 -37.21 -11.85 -6.64
CA VAL A 298 -35.88 -11.26 -6.73
C VAL A 298 -34.99 -12.39 -7.19
N GLY A 299 -34.62 -12.38 -8.48
CA GLY A 299 -33.84 -13.44 -9.10
C GLY A 299 -32.60 -13.70 -8.24
N PRO A 300 -32.13 -14.95 -8.13
CA PRO A 300 -31.14 -15.39 -7.16
C PRO A 300 -30.04 -14.34 -7.07
N ASP A 301 -30.11 -13.54 -5.99
CA ASP A 301 -29.24 -12.40 -5.79
C ASP A 301 -27.82 -12.92 -5.96
N MET A 302 -27.16 -12.53 -7.06
CA MET A 302 -25.79 -12.94 -7.31
C MET A 302 -24.95 -12.37 -6.18
N GLU A 303 -24.74 -13.17 -5.14
CA GLU A 303 -23.95 -12.81 -3.99
C GLU A 303 -22.59 -12.33 -4.50
N CYS A 304 -22.26 -11.08 -4.17
CA CYS A 304 -21.00 -10.48 -4.58
C CYS A 304 -19.87 -11.13 -3.78
N SER A 305 -19.31 -12.22 -4.31
CA SER A 305 -18.21 -12.95 -3.69
C SER A 305 -16.86 -12.29 -3.98
N ILE A 306 -16.06 -12.12 -2.93
CA ILE A 306 -14.67 -11.68 -2.98
C ILE A 306 -13.78 -12.91 -3.03
N ASN A 307 -12.97 -13.03 -4.08
CA ASN A 307 -11.92 -14.03 -4.16
C ASN A 307 -10.72 -13.61 -3.28
N ILE A 308 -10.76 -14.01 -2.02
CA ILE A 308 -9.73 -13.67 -1.02
C ILE A 308 -8.36 -14.23 -1.38
N GLU A 309 -8.28 -15.44 -1.93
CA GLU A 309 -7.01 -16.03 -2.37
C GLU A 309 -6.29 -15.14 -3.39
N ARG A 310 -7.07 -14.59 -4.33
CA ARG A 310 -6.55 -13.71 -5.37
C ARG A 310 -6.28 -12.29 -4.87
N TYR A 311 -7.13 -11.73 -4.01
CA TYR A 311 -7.08 -10.29 -3.71
C TYR A 311 -6.61 -9.93 -2.30
N ALA A 312 -6.36 -10.88 -1.38
CA ALA A 312 -5.97 -10.59 0.01
C ALA A 312 -4.78 -9.63 0.13
N HIS A 313 -3.84 -9.67 -0.82
CA HIS A 313 -2.65 -8.82 -0.85
C HIS A 313 -2.91 -7.36 -1.26
N LEU A 314 -4.08 -7.08 -1.83
CA LEU A 314 -4.50 -5.74 -2.21
C LEU A 314 -5.19 -5.01 -1.05
N PHE A 315 -5.69 -5.73 -0.04
CA PHE A 315 -6.30 -5.12 1.14
C PHE A 315 -5.26 -4.30 1.90
N ARG A 316 -5.59 -3.05 2.22
CA ARG A 316 -4.72 -2.18 3.03
C ARG A 316 -5.38 -1.72 4.33
N HIS A 317 -6.70 -1.60 4.35
CA HIS A 317 -7.42 -1.11 5.53
C HIS A 317 -8.53 -2.10 5.90
N ILE A 318 -8.37 -2.75 7.05
CA ILE A 318 -9.33 -3.73 7.55
C ILE A 318 -9.75 -3.37 8.97
N THR A 319 -11.03 -3.60 9.28
CA THR A 319 -11.63 -3.37 10.58
C THR A 319 -12.34 -4.64 11.03
N ILE A 320 -12.09 -5.09 12.24
CA ILE A 320 -12.78 -6.23 12.86
C ILE A 320 -13.58 -5.68 14.04
N GLU A 321 -14.90 -5.84 14.01
CA GLU A 321 -15.83 -5.30 15.01
C GLU A 321 -16.47 -6.41 15.84
N ALA A 322 -16.23 -6.35 17.16
CA ALA A 322 -16.85 -7.20 18.16
C ALA A 322 -17.96 -6.42 18.88
N GLU A 323 -19.20 -6.89 18.72
CA GLU A 323 -20.36 -6.29 19.39
C GLU A 323 -20.36 -6.56 20.89
N ALA A 324 -20.98 -5.67 21.65
CA ALA A 324 -20.97 -5.70 23.11
C ALA A 324 -21.35 -7.04 23.75
N ASN A 325 -22.29 -7.78 23.15
CA ASN A 325 -22.81 -9.06 23.62
C ASN A 325 -22.06 -10.29 23.05
N ARG A 326 -20.96 -10.11 22.32
CA ARG A 326 -20.21 -11.17 21.62
C ARG A 326 -18.81 -11.34 22.22
N TYR A 327 -18.74 -11.68 23.51
CA TYR A 327 -17.47 -11.85 24.24
C TYR A 327 -17.21 -13.33 24.62
N SER A 328 -17.85 -14.28 23.93
CA SER A 328 -17.65 -15.71 24.19
C SER A 328 -16.37 -16.23 23.54
N ALA A 329 -15.89 -17.41 23.96
CA ALA A 329 -14.75 -18.09 23.35
C ALA A 329 -14.96 -18.32 21.83
N ILE A 330 -16.19 -18.63 21.39
CA ILE A 330 -16.51 -18.78 19.96
C ILE A 330 -16.27 -17.47 19.20
N THR A 331 -16.61 -16.32 19.80
CA THR A 331 -16.32 -15.02 19.19
C THR A 331 -14.82 -14.75 19.14
N GLN A 332 -14.07 -15.14 20.17
CA GLN A 332 -12.61 -15.08 20.18
C GLN A 332 -12.03 -15.88 19.00
N ASP A 333 -12.48 -17.13 18.82
CA ASP A 333 -12.04 -17.99 17.72
C ASP A 333 -12.39 -17.41 16.35
N SER A 334 -13.58 -16.83 16.22
CA SER A 334 -14.02 -16.15 14.99
C SER A 334 -13.17 -14.94 14.65
N MET A 335 -12.77 -14.17 15.67
CA MET A 335 -11.88 -13.02 15.53
C MET A 335 -10.48 -13.46 15.07
N VAL A 336 -9.96 -14.54 15.67
CA VAL A 336 -8.69 -15.16 15.28
C VAL A 336 -8.76 -15.67 13.84
N ALA A 337 -9.84 -16.36 13.45
CA ALA A 337 -10.05 -16.84 12.10
C ALA A 337 -10.07 -15.69 11.08
N ALA A 338 -10.77 -14.59 11.39
CA ALA A 338 -10.82 -13.41 10.55
C ALA A 338 -9.43 -12.76 10.36
N MET A 339 -8.60 -12.70 11.41
CA MET A 339 -7.23 -12.19 11.32
C MET A 339 -6.29 -13.13 10.55
N ASN A 340 -6.45 -14.44 10.74
CA ASN A 340 -5.59 -15.45 10.12
C ASN A 340 -5.68 -15.47 8.60
N VAL A 341 -6.78 -14.96 8.01
CA VAL A 341 -6.88 -14.72 6.56
C VAL A 341 -5.77 -13.79 6.05
N PHE A 342 -5.30 -12.85 6.87
CA PHE A 342 -4.23 -11.90 6.52
C PHE A 342 -2.90 -12.19 7.23
N ARG A 343 -2.76 -13.37 7.86
CA ARG A 343 -1.52 -13.79 8.49
C ARG A 343 -0.37 -13.85 7.48
N LYS A 344 0.84 -13.52 7.93
CA LYS A 344 2.06 -13.70 7.15
C LYS A 344 2.22 -15.18 6.78
N PRO A 345 2.49 -15.53 5.51
CA PRO A 345 2.84 -16.90 5.18
C PRO A 345 4.07 -17.31 6.00
N ASP A 346 4.05 -18.51 6.57
CA ASP A 346 5.18 -19.01 7.33
C ASP A 346 6.44 -18.99 6.44
N GLN A 347 7.57 -18.62 7.04
CA GLN A 347 8.85 -18.38 6.35
C GLN A 347 9.23 -19.59 5.48
N GLY A 348 9.00 -19.49 4.17
CA GLY A 348 9.16 -20.61 3.23
C GLY A 348 8.18 -20.58 2.05
N GLY A 349 7.09 -19.82 2.15
CA GLY A 349 6.25 -19.51 0.99
C GLY A 349 6.98 -18.62 -0.03
N PRO A 350 6.65 -18.70 -1.33
CA PRO A 350 7.19 -17.79 -2.34
C PRO A 350 6.97 -16.35 -1.88
N ALA A 351 8.05 -15.57 -1.86
CA ALA A 351 8.06 -14.18 -1.38
C ALA A 351 7.12 -13.23 -2.16
N GLU A 352 6.47 -13.73 -3.21
CA GLU A 352 5.80 -12.94 -4.24
C GLU A 352 4.50 -12.26 -3.78
N ILE A 353 3.91 -12.64 -2.64
CA ILE A 353 2.62 -12.06 -2.22
C ILE A 353 2.61 -11.76 -0.73
N SER A 354 3.40 -10.77 -0.30
CA SER A 354 3.28 -10.23 1.06
C SER A 354 1.94 -9.51 1.24
N ARG A 355 1.14 -9.97 2.20
CA ARG A 355 -0.13 -9.35 2.61
C ARG A 355 0.15 -8.18 3.54
N SER A 356 0.72 -7.10 3.00
CA SER A 356 1.09 -5.92 3.77
C SER A 356 -0.15 -5.05 4.02
N ILE A 357 -0.76 -5.22 5.19
CA ILE A 357 -1.85 -4.37 5.65
C ILE A 357 -1.27 -3.00 6.06
N HIS A 358 -1.91 -1.91 5.66
CA HIS A 358 -1.54 -0.59 6.16
C HIS A 358 -2.11 -0.39 7.56
N THR A 359 -3.42 -0.57 7.73
CA THR A 359 -4.12 -0.37 9.01
C THR A 359 -4.99 -1.57 9.35
N LEU A 360 -4.73 -2.17 10.51
CA LEU A 360 -5.63 -3.11 11.17
C LEU A 360 -6.33 -2.37 12.31
N THR A 361 -7.67 -2.28 12.25
CA THR A 361 -8.47 -1.70 13.32
C THR A 361 -9.27 -2.80 14.01
N VAL A 362 -9.21 -2.85 15.33
CA VAL A 362 -9.99 -3.76 16.17
C VAL A 362 -10.95 -2.93 17.00
N CYS A 363 -12.24 -3.03 16.72
CA CYS A 363 -13.29 -2.33 17.44
C CYS A 363 -13.92 -3.26 18.47
N ILE A 364 -13.92 -2.85 19.74
CA ILE A 364 -14.55 -3.59 20.84
C ILE A 364 -15.51 -2.70 21.61
N MET A 365 -16.52 -3.33 22.20
CA MET A 365 -17.54 -2.67 23.00
C MET A 365 -17.60 -3.27 24.42
N PRO A 366 -16.64 -2.94 25.29
CA PRO A 366 -16.54 -3.56 26.61
C PRO A 366 -17.76 -3.24 27.45
N LEU A 367 -18.22 -4.26 28.18
CA LEU A 367 -19.31 -4.21 29.13
C LEU A 367 -18.79 -4.57 30.50
N TRP A 368 -19.31 -3.91 31.52
CA TRP A 368 -19.13 -4.37 32.88
C TRP A 368 -19.89 -5.68 33.10
N HIS A 369 -19.17 -6.75 33.43
CA HIS A 369 -19.77 -8.04 33.74
C HIS A 369 -19.51 -8.40 35.20
N GLN A 370 -20.59 -8.48 35.98
CA GLN A 370 -20.54 -8.96 37.36
C GLN A 370 -20.86 -10.45 37.35
N GLN A 371 -19.83 -11.29 37.51
CA GLN A 371 -20.00 -12.73 37.58
C GLN A 371 -20.69 -13.09 38.91
N GLN A 372 -21.82 -13.80 38.83
CA GLN A 372 -22.71 -14.06 39.97
C GLN A 372 -22.18 -15.12 40.95
N ASP A 373 -21.31 -16.03 40.49
CA ASP A 373 -21.00 -17.26 41.24
C ASP A 373 -19.73 -17.22 42.09
N GLU A 374 -18.85 -16.24 41.93
CA GLU A 374 -17.61 -16.14 42.72
C GLU A 374 -17.33 -14.70 43.17
N SER A 375 -17.14 -14.54 44.47
CA SER A 375 -17.08 -13.27 45.23
C SER A 375 -15.90 -12.34 44.91
N SER A 376 -15.27 -12.42 43.75
CA SER A 376 -14.05 -11.64 43.50
C SER A 376 -13.69 -11.57 42.03
N GLN A 377 -14.30 -10.61 41.33
CA GLN A 377 -13.70 -9.66 40.38
C GLN A 377 -14.73 -9.32 39.31
N SER A 378 -15.36 -8.18 39.49
CA SER A 378 -16.03 -7.49 38.40
C SER A 378 -14.98 -7.13 37.34
N ARG A 379 -15.19 -7.56 36.11
CA ARG A 379 -14.27 -7.32 35.00
C ARG A 379 -15.01 -6.82 33.77
N PHE A 380 -14.32 -6.04 32.95
CA PHE A 380 -14.84 -5.67 31.64
C PHE A 380 -14.75 -6.86 30.68
N THR A 381 -15.75 -7.02 29.82
CA THR A 381 -15.70 -7.98 28.72
C THR A 381 -14.58 -7.62 27.74
N PHE A 382 -14.12 -8.59 26.95
CA PHE A 382 -13.02 -8.49 25.98
C PHE A 382 -11.62 -8.28 26.54
N VAL A 383 -11.44 -7.92 27.83
CA VAL A 383 -10.08 -7.76 28.40
C VAL A 383 -9.26 -9.04 28.27
N ASP A 384 -9.91 -10.19 28.40
CA ASP A 384 -9.34 -11.52 28.21
C ASP A 384 -8.88 -11.81 26.76
N PHE A 385 -9.47 -11.15 25.76
CA PHE A 385 -9.05 -11.24 24.37
C PHE A 385 -7.70 -10.55 24.13
N PHE A 386 -7.25 -9.69 25.03
CA PHE A 386 -6.00 -8.93 24.85
C PHE A 386 -4.91 -9.32 25.86
N LEU A 387 -5.07 -10.45 26.56
CA LEU A 387 -4.01 -10.99 27.40
C LEU A 387 -2.82 -11.41 26.53
N PRO A 388 -1.56 -11.27 27.01
CA PRO A 388 -0.36 -11.58 26.21
C PRO A 388 -0.37 -12.96 25.54
N GLU A 389 -0.93 -13.96 26.24
CA GLU A 389 -1.00 -15.35 25.77
C GLU A 389 -2.29 -15.68 25.02
N SER A 390 -3.21 -14.71 24.88
CA SER A 390 -4.49 -14.94 24.22
C SER A 390 -4.30 -15.25 22.73
N PRO A 391 -5.16 -16.12 22.16
CA PRO A 391 -5.16 -16.40 20.72
C PRO A 391 -5.28 -15.16 19.83
N VAL A 392 -6.04 -14.15 20.28
CA VAL A 392 -6.23 -12.89 19.54
C VAL A 392 -4.95 -12.06 19.49
N ILE A 393 -4.21 -11.91 20.60
CA ILE A 393 -2.90 -11.23 20.57
C ILE A 393 -1.91 -11.95 19.65
N GLN A 394 -1.88 -13.28 19.68
CA GLN A 394 -1.04 -14.07 18.77
C GLN A 394 -1.42 -13.81 17.31
N ALA A 395 -2.72 -13.78 16.99
CA ALA A 395 -3.21 -13.49 15.65
C ALA A 395 -2.86 -12.05 15.21
N ILE A 396 -3.03 -11.04 16.08
CA ILE A 396 -2.64 -9.65 15.82
C ILE A 396 -1.14 -9.57 15.49
N LYS A 397 -0.29 -10.22 16.30
CA LYS A 397 1.16 -10.26 16.06
C LYS A 397 1.50 -10.92 14.72
N ALA A 398 0.75 -11.95 14.33
CA ALA A 398 0.95 -12.70 13.09
C ALA A 398 0.50 -11.95 11.82
N VAL A 399 -0.36 -10.94 11.92
CA VAL A 399 -0.75 -10.07 10.79
C VAL A 399 0.34 -9.03 10.54
N ASP A 400 0.70 -8.84 9.26
CA ASP A 400 1.65 -7.81 8.84
C ASP A 400 0.99 -6.45 8.63
N CYS A 401 0.84 -5.65 9.69
CA CYS A 401 0.27 -4.31 9.57
C CYS A 401 1.29 -3.20 9.91
N GLN A 402 1.17 -2.03 9.26
CA GLN A 402 1.97 -0.85 9.62
C GLN A 402 1.46 -0.15 10.88
N VAL A 403 0.13 -0.08 11.03
CA VAL A 403 -0.52 0.58 12.15
C VAL A 403 -1.62 -0.34 12.68
N LEU A 404 -1.62 -0.55 13.99
CA LEU A 404 -2.68 -1.22 14.73
C LEU A 404 -3.48 -0.16 15.49
N HIS A 405 -4.79 -0.15 15.29
CA HIS A 405 -5.73 0.62 16.10
C HIS A 405 -6.59 -0.34 16.92
N VAL A 406 -6.77 -0.03 18.20
CA VAL A 406 -7.78 -0.67 19.05
C VAL A 406 -8.76 0.41 19.49
N ASP A 407 -9.96 0.37 18.90
CA ASP A 407 -11.04 1.31 19.15
C ASP A 407 -11.97 0.72 20.23
N ILE A 408 -11.96 1.34 21.40
CA ILE A 408 -12.80 1.01 22.55
C ILE A 408 -14.03 1.90 22.50
N LEU A 409 -15.19 1.31 22.19
CA LEU A 409 -16.44 2.03 21.95
C LEU A 409 -17.43 1.81 23.09
N THR A 410 -18.11 2.88 23.52
CA THR A 410 -19.26 2.77 24.44
C THR A 410 -20.50 2.22 23.71
N ARG A 411 -21.44 1.61 24.45
CA ARG A 411 -22.74 1.12 23.92
C ARG A 411 -23.49 2.17 23.08
N HIS A 412 -23.39 3.43 23.47
CA HIS A 412 -24.11 4.53 22.82
C HIS A 412 -23.48 4.97 21.50
N ALA A 413 -22.17 4.78 21.32
CA ALA A 413 -21.48 5.13 20.08
C ALA A 413 -21.89 4.25 18.89
N SER A 414 -22.27 2.99 19.13
CA SER A 414 -22.68 2.06 18.05
C SER A 414 -24.07 2.35 17.48
N ARG A 415 -25.00 2.88 18.28
CA ARG A 415 -26.40 3.11 17.82
C ARG A 415 -26.55 4.32 16.91
N ARG A 416 -25.62 5.28 16.96
CA ARG A 416 -25.70 6.50 16.16
C ARG A 416 -24.60 6.50 15.10
N SER A 417 -25.01 6.10 13.90
CA SER A 417 -24.36 6.36 12.61
C SER A 417 -23.21 5.44 12.19
N ALA A 418 -23.21 5.12 10.90
CA ALA A 418 -22.17 4.41 10.15
C ALA A 418 -20.81 5.16 10.09
N GLN A 419 -20.62 6.18 10.93
CA GLN A 419 -19.40 6.97 11.06
C GLN A 419 -19.14 7.23 12.54
N VAL A 420 -18.55 6.24 13.21
CA VAL A 420 -17.99 6.42 14.56
C VAL A 420 -16.79 7.35 14.41
N THR A 421 -17.03 8.65 14.51
CA THR A 421 -15.94 9.62 14.62
C THR A 421 -15.35 9.47 16.01
N VAL A 422 -14.09 9.08 16.09
CA VAL A 422 -13.36 8.83 17.36
C VAL A 422 -13.17 10.11 18.20
N LYS A 423 -13.59 11.26 17.67
CA LYS A 423 -13.57 12.55 18.35
C LYS A 423 -14.84 12.71 19.20
N GLY A 424 -14.84 12.06 20.35
CA GLY A 424 -15.88 12.19 21.36
C GLY A 424 -15.57 11.36 22.60
N THR A 425 -16.19 11.70 23.74
CA THR A 425 -15.96 10.97 25.00
C THR A 425 -16.44 9.54 25.02
N GLY A 426 -17.32 9.19 24.08
CA GLY A 426 -17.84 7.83 23.93
C GLY A 426 -16.87 6.82 23.31
N SER A 427 -15.66 7.22 22.91
CA SER A 427 -14.66 6.30 22.34
C SER A 427 -13.23 6.62 22.75
N CYS A 428 -12.42 5.58 22.91
CA CYS A 428 -10.96 5.68 23.09
C CYS A 428 -10.28 4.90 21.96
N ARG A 429 -9.24 5.46 21.35
CA ARG A 429 -8.42 4.76 20.37
C ARG A 429 -7.01 4.61 20.91
N LEU A 430 -6.55 3.36 20.98
CA LEU A 430 -5.16 3.02 21.21
C LEU A 430 -4.49 2.81 19.86
N THR A 431 -3.39 3.50 19.60
CA THR A 431 -2.63 3.39 18.35
C THR A 431 -1.28 2.77 18.63
N ILE A 432 -0.88 1.76 17.85
CA ILE A 432 0.45 1.17 17.94
C ILE A 432 1.08 1.21 16.54
N ASN A 433 2.22 1.89 16.42
CA ASN A 433 2.98 1.95 15.19
C ASN A 433 3.90 0.72 15.08
N ARG A 434 3.66 -0.12 14.06
CA ARG A 434 4.37 -1.37 13.79
C ARG A 434 5.27 -1.29 12.55
N ARG A 435 5.46 -0.10 11.96
CA ARG A 435 6.37 0.09 10.81
C ARG A 435 7.80 -0.37 11.10
N HIS A 436 8.25 -0.23 12.35
CA HIS A 436 9.58 -0.67 12.77
C HIS A 436 9.72 -2.20 12.78
N GLU A 437 8.64 -2.94 13.07
CA GLU A 437 8.64 -4.41 12.96
C GLU A 437 8.78 -4.86 11.49
N GLN A 438 8.13 -4.16 10.56
CA GLN A 438 8.28 -4.42 9.13
C GLN A 438 9.70 -4.15 8.65
N ALA A 439 10.27 -3.00 9.03
CA ALA A 439 11.65 -2.67 8.74
C ALA A 439 12.64 -3.68 9.34
N MET A 440 12.37 -4.18 10.55
CA MET A 440 13.17 -5.23 11.19
C MET A 440 13.14 -6.54 10.39
N ASN A 441 11.96 -6.97 9.93
CA ASN A 441 11.84 -8.16 9.09
C ASN A 441 12.60 -8.01 7.77
N TYR A 442 12.58 -6.82 7.16
CA TYR A 442 13.38 -6.52 5.97
C TYR A 442 14.88 -6.69 6.23
N PHE A 443 15.39 -6.22 7.37
CA PHE A 443 16.80 -6.40 7.75
C PHE A 443 17.20 -7.85 8.06
N GLN A 444 16.25 -8.73 8.38
CA GLN A 444 16.51 -10.15 8.64
C GLN A 444 16.43 -11.02 7.39
N GLY A 445 15.58 -10.65 6.42
CA GLY A 445 15.32 -11.46 5.22
C GLY A 445 16.40 -11.40 4.15
N GLU A 446 17.19 -10.32 4.14
CA GLU A 446 18.33 -10.23 3.23
C GLU A 446 19.62 -10.61 3.98
N ASN A 447 20.34 -11.59 3.45
CA ASN A 447 21.79 -11.74 3.65
C ASN A 447 22.57 -10.53 3.09
N SER A 448 21.95 -9.36 2.94
CA SER A 448 22.55 -8.15 2.40
C SER A 448 23.62 -7.67 3.38
N GLY A 449 24.85 -8.07 3.04
CA GLY A 449 26.07 -7.59 3.64
C GLY A 449 26.01 -6.09 3.86
N ALA A 450 25.81 -5.73 5.12
CA ALA A 450 26.51 -4.63 5.76
C ALA A 450 26.54 -3.25 5.04
N MET A 451 25.39 -2.73 4.58
CA MET A 451 25.32 -1.32 4.15
C MET A 451 24.15 -0.52 4.75
N GLY A 452 23.71 -0.88 5.96
CA GLY A 452 22.82 -0.04 6.76
C GLY A 452 23.55 0.55 7.96
N ASP A 453 23.32 1.83 8.25
CA ASP A 453 23.81 2.48 9.46
C ASP A 453 23.42 1.65 10.70
N LYS A 454 24.43 1.25 11.49
CA LYS A 454 24.25 0.45 12.70
C LYS A 454 23.35 1.17 13.71
N ALA A 455 23.38 2.51 13.75
CA ALA A 455 22.53 3.31 14.62
C ALA A 455 21.05 3.16 14.22
N VAL A 456 20.73 3.29 12.93
CA VAL A 456 19.38 3.11 12.40
C VAL A 456 18.85 1.70 12.68
N ARG A 457 19.69 0.66 12.50
CA ARG A 457 19.31 -0.73 12.83
C ARG A 457 19.01 -0.89 14.32
N ARG A 458 19.86 -0.39 15.22
CA ARG A 458 19.63 -0.44 16.67
C ARG A 458 18.33 0.25 17.07
N ARG A 459 18.10 1.48 16.59
CA ARG A 459 16.86 2.23 16.84
C ARG A 459 15.64 1.48 16.32
N THR A 460 15.72 0.88 15.13
CA THR A 460 14.62 0.10 14.55
C THR A 460 14.29 -1.13 15.40
N VAL A 461 15.30 -1.87 15.86
CA VAL A 461 15.11 -3.03 16.74
C VAL A 461 14.49 -2.61 18.08
N GLU A 462 14.96 -1.51 18.66
CA GLU A 462 14.39 -0.99 19.91
C GLU A 462 12.92 -0.57 19.75
N MET A 463 12.60 0.17 18.69
CA MET A 463 11.21 0.59 18.42
C MET A 463 10.30 -0.60 18.10
N ALA A 464 10.80 -1.62 17.40
CA ALA A 464 10.07 -2.87 17.16
C ALA A 464 9.83 -3.65 18.46
N LYS A 465 10.80 -3.62 19.39
CA LYS A 465 10.62 -4.23 20.71
C LYS A 465 9.57 -3.47 21.53
N ARG A 466 9.61 -2.13 21.52
CA ARG A 466 8.61 -1.28 22.19
C ARG A 466 7.20 -1.52 21.64
N SER A 467 7.04 -1.66 20.32
CA SER A 467 5.72 -1.95 19.73
C SER A 467 5.21 -3.34 20.12
N ALA A 468 6.08 -4.35 20.18
CA ALA A 468 5.72 -5.69 20.65
C ALA A 468 5.29 -5.68 22.14
N GLU A 469 6.05 -4.99 23.00
CA GLU A 469 5.72 -4.81 24.43
C GLU A 469 4.40 -4.02 24.61
N ALA A 470 4.14 -3.03 23.75
CA ALA A 470 2.87 -2.29 23.74
C ALA A 470 1.69 -3.20 23.40
N ILE A 471 1.85 -4.13 22.46
CA ILE A 471 0.82 -5.14 22.13
C ILE A 471 0.57 -6.07 23.33
N ASP A 472 1.63 -6.53 24.00
CA ASP A 472 1.51 -7.41 25.17
C ASP A 472 0.85 -6.73 26.38
N THR A 473 0.95 -5.40 26.48
CA THR A 473 0.32 -4.64 27.56
C THR A 473 -1.08 -4.11 27.20
N LEU A 474 -1.66 -4.49 26.05
CA LEU A 474 -2.97 -4.00 25.60
C LEU A 474 -4.09 -4.27 26.60
N ALA A 475 -4.19 -5.48 27.17
CA ALA A 475 -5.24 -5.79 28.16
C ALA A 475 -5.26 -4.80 29.34
N LYS A 476 -4.09 -4.52 29.90
CA LYS A 476 -3.94 -3.58 31.02
C LYS A 476 -4.39 -2.17 30.63
N HIS A 477 -3.99 -1.70 29.45
CA HIS A 477 -4.38 -0.37 28.97
C HIS A 477 -5.88 -0.29 28.67
N ILE A 478 -6.47 -1.32 28.06
CA ILE A 478 -7.92 -1.38 27.81
C ILE A 478 -8.68 -1.32 29.13
N GLU A 479 -8.30 -2.14 30.12
CA GLU A 479 -8.92 -2.14 31.44
C GLU A 479 -8.79 -0.78 32.14
N GLU A 480 -7.61 -0.15 32.07
CA GLU A 480 -7.38 1.19 32.62
C GLU A 480 -8.25 2.26 31.93
N GLN A 481 -8.40 2.22 30.61
CA GLN A 481 -9.28 3.15 29.87
C GLN A 481 -10.75 2.93 30.23
N CYS A 482 -11.17 1.67 30.37
CA CYS A 482 -12.54 1.32 30.77
C CYS A 482 -12.85 1.85 32.18
N ASN A 483 -11.93 1.68 33.12
CA ASN A 483 -12.04 2.20 34.49
C ASN A 483 -12.06 3.73 34.53
N ARG A 484 -11.14 4.40 33.82
CA ARG A 484 -11.02 5.87 33.80
C ARG A 484 -12.25 6.57 33.24
N ARG A 485 -12.94 5.95 32.29
CA ARG A 485 -14.11 6.52 31.62
C ARG A 485 -15.45 6.05 32.20
N HIS A 486 -15.42 5.26 33.27
CA HIS A 486 -16.61 4.75 33.94
C HIS A 486 -17.59 4.03 32.99
N PHE A 487 -17.08 3.13 32.14
CA PHE A 487 -17.91 2.32 31.24
C PHE A 487 -18.92 1.41 31.97
N ASP A 488 -18.75 1.26 33.29
CA ASP A 488 -19.66 0.56 34.20
C ASP A 488 -20.94 1.36 34.52
N GLN A 489 -20.91 2.68 34.36
CA GLN A 489 -22.01 3.56 34.69
C GLN A 489 -22.76 3.95 33.41
N ASP A 490 -24.01 3.50 33.27
CA ASP A 490 -24.95 3.90 32.18
C ASP A 490 -25.31 5.42 32.23
N THR A 491 -24.62 6.18 33.08
CA THR A 491 -24.76 7.60 33.37
C THR A 491 -23.41 8.24 33.05
N THR A 492 -23.21 9.03 32.00
CA THR A 492 -23.94 10.26 31.68
C THR A 492 -23.58 10.72 30.27
N MET A 493 -24.59 11.14 29.51
CA MET A 493 -24.52 11.57 28.11
C MET A 493 -23.76 12.89 27.84
N ASP A 494 -23.18 13.59 28.81
CA ASP A 494 -22.89 15.04 28.67
C ASP A 494 -21.52 15.53 29.18
N MET A 495 -20.50 14.68 29.35
CA MET A 495 -19.16 15.17 29.69
C MET A 495 -18.20 15.02 28.52
N ASP A 496 -17.86 16.15 27.88
CA ASP A 496 -16.78 16.26 26.88
C ASP A 496 -15.42 16.40 27.61
N VAL A 497 -14.78 15.28 27.88
CA VAL A 497 -13.40 15.17 28.36
C VAL A 497 -12.51 14.85 27.16
N ASP A 498 -11.89 15.88 26.60
CA ASP A 498 -10.86 15.73 25.57
C ASP A 498 -9.72 14.82 26.08
N SER A 499 -9.50 13.71 25.39
CA SER A 499 -8.43 12.77 25.73
C SER A 499 -7.08 13.35 25.31
N PRO A 500 -6.05 13.36 26.18
CA PRO A 500 -4.69 13.67 25.76
C PRO A 500 -4.20 12.61 24.76
N ASP A 501 -3.37 13.00 23.78
CA ASP A 501 -2.70 12.10 22.84
C ASP A 501 -1.71 11.19 23.60
N TRP A 502 -1.95 9.87 23.62
CA TRP A 502 -1.24 8.92 24.48
C TRP A 502 0.15 8.48 23.97
N LEU A 503 0.58 8.91 22.77
CA LEU A 503 1.87 8.50 22.20
C LEU A 503 2.64 9.64 21.51
N ASN A 504 2.61 10.86 22.03
CA ASN A 504 3.67 11.83 21.75
C ASN A 504 4.90 11.54 22.65
N VAL A 505 5.46 10.33 22.55
CA VAL A 505 6.70 9.91 23.24
C VAL A 505 7.93 10.20 22.38
N ASP A 506 7.78 10.94 21.29
CA ASP A 506 8.90 11.42 20.47
C ASP A 506 9.50 12.75 20.97
N GLN A 507 9.17 13.20 22.20
CA GLN A 507 9.52 14.55 22.67
C GLN A 507 10.71 14.66 23.64
N ASP A 508 11.38 13.57 24.00
CA ASP A 508 12.42 13.59 25.05
C ASP A 508 13.83 13.13 24.61
N ASP A 509 14.16 13.06 23.32
CA ASP A 509 15.50 12.63 22.86
C ASP A 509 16.49 13.79 22.57
N ASP A 510 16.17 15.05 22.90
CA ASP A 510 17.06 16.22 22.71
C ASP A 510 17.80 16.68 23.99
N GLN A 511 17.96 15.81 25.00
CA GLN A 511 18.75 16.11 26.20
C GLN A 511 19.90 15.12 26.39
N ASP A 512 20.95 15.29 25.59
CA ASP A 512 22.31 14.90 25.95
C ASP A 512 23.29 15.82 25.19
N ASP A 513 23.71 16.89 25.86
CA ASP A 513 24.82 17.80 25.51
C ASP A 513 25.74 17.96 26.74
#